data_AF-T0RVK4-F1
#
_entry.id   AF-T0RVK4-F1
#
_cell.length_a   1.000
_cell.length_b   1.000
_cell.length_c   1.000
_cell.angle_alpha   90.00
_cell.angle_beta   90.00
_cell.angle_gamma   90.00
#
_symmetry.space_group_name_H-M   'P 1'
#
loop_
_entity.id
_entity.type
_entity.pdbx_description
1 polymer ?
#
loop_
_entity_poly.entity_id
_entity_poly.type
_entity_poly.pdbx_seq_one_letter_code
_entity_poly.pdbx_strand_id
1 'polypeptide(L)'
;MSSKMGRNQRKDVINNFMPNDFENYEDYFYYLHLNQKVRIMHLVGMLGGLLLLPYAIYTLKWWLFVIYFVLFYGFGYISHWIFDGVVSRTAAEAPWKSFIYATKINLMCLRPKYVKDLDEAFYKKYPFVTKVFPRN
;
A
#
# COMPACT_ATOMS: atom_id res chain seq x y z
N MET A 1 14.74 21.17 -10.29
CA MET A 1 14.42 19.82 -10.78
C MET A 1 14.92 18.80 -9.76
N SER A 2 14.04 18.27 -8.90
CA SER A 2 14.43 17.18 -7.99
C SER A 2 14.55 15.91 -8.82
N SER A 3 15.76 15.35 -8.94
CA SER A 3 15.94 14.06 -9.63
C SER A 3 15.12 13.02 -8.88
N LYS A 4 14.16 12.38 -9.55
CA LYS A 4 13.40 11.27 -8.97
C LYS A 4 14.39 10.25 -8.41
N MET A 5 14.37 10.05 -7.10
CA MET A 5 15.28 9.15 -6.42
C MET A 5 15.27 7.77 -7.09
N GLY A 6 16.45 7.18 -7.29
CA GLY A 6 16.58 5.86 -7.90
C GLY A 6 15.91 4.77 -7.06
N ARG A 7 15.53 3.65 -7.67
CA ARG A 7 14.88 2.51 -6.97
C ARG A 7 15.69 2.02 -5.76
N ASN A 8 17.01 1.90 -5.91
CA ASN A 8 17.89 1.45 -4.82
C ASN A 8 17.95 2.46 -3.67
N GLN A 9 18.00 3.75 -3.99
CA GLN A 9 17.99 4.82 -2.99
C GLN A 9 16.66 4.86 -2.23
N ARG A 10 15.52 4.65 -2.89
CA ARG A 10 14.22 4.54 -2.19
C ARG A 10 14.17 3.37 -1.22
N LYS A 11 14.70 2.20 -1.59
CA LYS A 11 14.77 1.03 -0.72
C LYS A 11 15.50 1.32 0.58
N ASP A 12 16.65 1.97 0.52
CA ASP A 12 17.47 2.25 1.71
C ASP A 12 16.76 3.24 2.62
N VAL A 13 16.09 4.24 2.06
CA VAL A 13 15.37 5.24 2.85
C VAL A 13 14.06 4.67 3.43
N ILE A 14 13.33 3.81 2.70
CA ILE A 14 12.07 3.23 3.19
C ILE A 14 12.30 2.41 4.47
N ASN A 15 13.37 1.62 4.50
CA ASN A 15 13.69 0.76 5.63
C ASN A 15 14.22 1.50 6.87
N ASN A 16 14.58 2.77 6.75
CA ASN A 16 15.11 3.56 7.87
C ASN A 16 14.02 4.04 8.84
N PHE A 17 12.76 4.06 8.40
CA PHE A 17 11.65 4.51 9.21
C PHE A 17 10.86 3.33 9.77
N MET A 18 10.59 3.39 11.06
CA MET A 18 9.94 2.36 11.87
C MET A 18 8.63 2.89 12.44
N PRO A 19 7.73 2.03 12.96
CA PRO A 19 6.44 2.48 13.51
C PRO A 19 6.53 3.60 14.55
N ASN A 20 7.60 3.63 15.36
CA ASN A 20 7.81 4.64 16.41
C ASN A 20 8.18 6.03 15.87
N ASP A 21 8.54 6.16 14.58
CA ASP A 21 8.77 7.45 13.94
C ASP A 21 7.45 8.17 13.56
N PHE A 22 6.32 7.49 13.76
CA PHE A 22 4.98 7.98 13.45
C PHE A 22 4.15 8.06 14.73
N GLU A 23 3.10 8.88 14.70
CA GLU A 23 2.26 9.11 15.88
C GLU A 23 1.44 7.87 16.24
N ASN A 24 1.08 7.08 15.23
CA ASN A 24 0.34 5.84 15.38
C ASN A 24 0.66 4.88 14.23
N TYR A 25 0.22 3.64 14.38
CA TYR A 25 0.44 2.60 13.37
C TYR A 25 -0.27 2.90 12.04
N GLU A 26 -1.40 3.61 12.04
CA GLU A 26 -2.09 3.97 10.79
C GLU A 26 -1.24 4.92 9.94
N ASP A 27 -0.60 5.91 10.57
CA ASP A 27 0.31 6.84 9.88
C ASP A 27 1.53 6.10 9.31
N TYR A 28 2.12 5.17 10.09
CA TYR A 28 3.20 4.31 9.58
C TYR A 28 2.74 3.43 8.40
N PHE A 29 1.56 2.81 8.52
CA PHE A 29 1.01 1.97 7.47
C PHE A 29 0.69 2.78 6.21
N TYR A 30 0.19 4.00 6.36
CA TYR A 30 -0.06 4.94 5.27
C TYR A 30 1.24 5.36 4.59
N TYR A 31 2.30 5.64 5.36
CA TYR A 31 3.63 5.92 4.83
C TYR A 31 4.16 4.78 3.93
N LEU A 32 4.01 3.52 4.36
CA LEU A 32 4.41 2.37 3.52
C LEU A 32 3.66 2.33 2.18
N HIS A 33 2.48 2.94 2.10
CA HIS A 33 1.62 2.97 0.92
C HIS A 33 1.48 4.40 0.35
N LEU A 34 2.45 5.29 0.59
CA LEU A 34 2.35 6.67 0.12
C LEU A 34 2.50 6.78 -1.41
N ASN A 35 3.11 5.78 -2.04
CA ASN A 35 3.24 5.72 -3.49
C ASN A 35 1.89 5.46 -4.16
N GLN A 36 1.39 6.44 -4.92
CA GLN A 36 0.11 6.34 -5.63
C GLN A 36 0.01 5.11 -6.54
N LYS A 37 1.09 4.74 -7.25
CA LYS A 37 1.08 3.58 -8.16
C LYS A 37 0.89 2.27 -7.41
N VAL A 38 1.48 2.18 -6.23
CA VAL A 38 1.32 1.04 -5.31
C VAL A 38 -0.13 0.96 -4.86
N ARG A 39 -0.71 2.04 -4.34
CA ARG A 39 -2.11 2.04 -3.90
C ARG A 39 -3.10 1.68 -5.00
N ILE A 40 -2.87 2.16 -6.22
CA ILE A 40 -3.72 1.80 -7.38
C ILE A 40 -3.63 0.30 -7.66
N MET A 41 -2.43 -0.29 -7.66
CA MET A 41 -2.29 -1.74 -7.87
C MET A 41 -2.92 -2.56 -6.75
N HIS A 42 -2.81 -2.12 -5.50
CA HIS A 42 -3.53 -2.72 -4.38
C HIS A 42 -5.05 -2.64 -4.57
N LEU A 43 -5.58 -1.50 -5.01
CA LEU A 43 -7.01 -1.35 -5.31
C LEU A 43 -7.45 -2.30 -6.43
N VAL A 44 -6.68 -2.41 -7.52
CA VAL A 44 -6.98 -3.34 -8.63
C VAL A 44 -7.00 -4.79 -8.14
N GLY A 45 -5.99 -5.20 -7.39
CA GLY A 45 -5.92 -6.54 -6.80
C GLY A 45 -7.08 -6.84 -5.85
N MET A 46 -7.42 -5.88 -4.98
CA MET A 46 -8.54 -5.97 -4.05
C MET A 46 -9.88 -6.09 -4.77
N LEU A 47 -10.17 -5.25 -5.78
CA LEU A 47 -11.41 -5.33 -6.54
C LEU A 47 -11.50 -6.64 -7.33
N GLY A 48 -10.41 -7.07 -7.97
CA GLY A 48 -10.37 -8.35 -8.68
C GLY A 48 -10.63 -9.54 -7.75
N GLY A 49 -10.00 -9.55 -6.57
CA GLY A 49 -10.24 -10.56 -5.54
C GLY A 49 -11.69 -10.53 -5.03
N LEU A 50 -12.22 -9.36 -4.69
CA LEU A 50 -13.58 -9.20 -4.20
C LEU A 50 -14.65 -9.66 -5.21
N LEU A 51 -14.42 -9.47 -6.50
CA LEU A 51 -15.32 -10.00 -7.55
C LEU A 51 -15.20 -11.52 -7.70
N LEU A 52 -13.99 -12.07 -7.53
CA LEU A 52 -13.74 -13.51 -7.64
C LEU A 52 -14.27 -14.31 -6.44
N LEU A 53 -14.21 -13.73 -5.23
CA LEU A 53 -14.52 -14.43 -3.98
C LEU A 53 -15.96 -14.98 -3.93
N PRO A 54 -17.03 -14.23 -4.29
CA PRO A 54 -18.38 -14.77 -4.36
C PRO A 54 -18.50 -15.96 -5.33
N TYR A 55 -17.79 -15.90 -6.47
CA TYR A 55 -17.76 -17.00 -7.44
C TYR A 55 -17.01 -18.24 -6.91
N ALA A 56 -15.92 -18.02 -6.16
CA ALA A 56 -15.20 -19.08 -5.46
C ALA A 56 -16.07 -19.77 -4.40
N ILE A 57 -16.83 -18.99 -3.62
CA ILE A 57 -17.77 -19.51 -2.62
C ILE A 57 -18.91 -20.29 -3.30
N TYR A 58 -19.48 -19.75 -4.38
CA TYR A 58 -20.57 -20.41 -5.11
C TYR A 58 -20.16 -21.76 -5.70
N THR A 59 -18.95 -21.85 -6.25
CA THR A 59 -18.48 -23.08 -6.93
C THR A 59 -17.67 -24.02 -6.03
N LEU A 60 -17.25 -23.55 -4.85
CA LEU A 60 -16.38 -24.25 -3.88
C LEU A 60 -15.09 -24.83 -4.48
N LYS A 61 -14.62 -24.29 -5.61
CA LYS A 61 -13.36 -24.74 -6.23
C LYS A 61 -12.18 -24.16 -5.45
N TRP A 62 -11.41 -25.01 -4.77
CA TRP A 62 -10.29 -24.60 -3.91
C TRP A 62 -9.27 -23.69 -4.62
N TRP A 63 -8.99 -23.93 -5.91
CA TRP A 63 -8.02 -23.13 -6.67
C TRP A 63 -8.48 -21.68 -6.90
N LEU A 64 -9.79 -21.39 -6.89
CA LEU A 64 -10.29 -20.02 -6.99
C LEU A 64 -9.95 -19.21 -5.73
N PHE A 65 -9.87 -19.86 -4.56
CA PHE A 65 -9.40 -19.21 -3.34
C PHE A 65 -7.91 -18.88 -3.43
N VAL A 66 -7.09 -19.73 -4.06
CA VAL A 66 -5.67 -19.43 -4.33
C VAL A 66 -5.55 -18.20 -5.23
N ILE A 67 -6.32 -18.13 -6.32
CA ILE A 67 -6.32 -16.95 -7.20
C ILE A 67 -6.80 -15.71 -6.44
N TYR A 68 -7.83 -15.83 -5.60
CA TYR A 68 -8.29 -14.74 -4.74
C TYR A 68 -7.14 -14.18 -3.88
N PHE A 69 -6.38 -15.05 -3.21
CA PHE A 69 -5.22 -14.62 -2.41
C PHE A 69 -4.12 -13.98 -3.26
N VAL A 70 -3.85 -14.51 -4.45
CA VAL A 70 -2.87 -13.92 -5.39
C VAL A 70 -3.32 -12.54 -5.86
N LEU A 71 -4.61 -12.34 -6.15
CA LEU A 71 -5.14 -11.03 -6.53
C LEU A 71 -5.08 -10.06 -5.35
N PHE A 72 -5.57 -10.46 -4.18
CA PHE A 72 -5.69 -9.58 -3.03
C PHE A 72 -4.33 -9.21 -2.43
N TYR A 73 -3.46 -10.19 -2.17
CA TYR A 73 -2.15 -9.97 -1.54
C TYR A 73 -1.01 -9.87 -2.55
N GLY A 74 -1.03 -10.69 -3.60
CA GLY A 74 0.06 -10.75 -4.59
C GLY A 74 0.23 -9.43 -5.35
N PHE A 75 -0.85 -8.75 -5.73
CA PHE A 75 -0.75 -7.43 -6.37
C PHE A 75 -0.10 -6.40 -5.45
N GLY A 76 -0.47 -6.41 -4.16
CA GLY A 76 0.16 -5.56 -3.16
C GLY A 76 1.66 -5.83 -3.07
N TYR A 77 2.04 -7.09 -2.87
CA TYR A 77 3.44 -7.54 -2.82
C TYR A 77 4.24 -7.12 -4.05
N ILE A 78 3.73 -7.45 -5.25
CA ILE A 78 4.39 -7.16 -6.52
C ILE A 78 4.52 -5.66 -6.74
N SER A 79 3.50 -4.87 -6.40
CA SER A 79 3.53 -3.42 -6.61
C SER A 79 4.61 -2.73 -5.78
N HIS A 80 4.77 -3.07 -4.50
CA HIS A 80 5.85 -2.54 -3.68
C HIS A 80 7.21 -2.96 -4.25
N TRP A 81 7.35 -4.23 -4.65
CA TRP A 81 8.60 -4.68 -5.24
C TRP A 81 8.94 -3.92 -6.52
N ILE A 82 7.96 -3.66 -7.40
CA ILE A 82 8.17 -2.93 -8.66
C ILE A 82 8.47 -1.45 -8.42
N PHE A 83 7.64 -0.75 -7.63
CA PHE A 83 7.66 0.72 -7.55
C PHE A 83 8.52 1.27 -6.41
N ASP A 84 8.56 0.56 -5.27
CA ASP A 84 9.30 0.96 -4.08
C ASP A 84 10.65 0.24 -3.97
N GLY A 85 10.82 -0.88 -4.69
CA GLY A 85 12.05 -1.68 -4.67
C GLY A 85 12.21 -2.55 -3.42
N VAL A 86 11.20 -2.55 -2.55
CA VAL A 86 11.12 -3.36 -1.33
C VAL A 86 9.84 -4.18 -1.34
N VAL A 87 9.84 -5.29 -0.63
CA VAL A 87 8.60 -5.97 -0.28
C VAL A 87 8.06 -5.26 0.96
N SER A 88 6.81 -4.80 0.90
CA SER A 88 6.20 -4.11 2.05
C SER A 88 6.08 -5.05 3.24
N ARG A 89 6.37 -4.50 4.42
CA ARG A 89 6.23 -5.19 5.69
C ARG A 89 4.77 -5.08 6.09
N THR A 90 3.96 -6.09 5.79
CA THR A 90 2.76 -6.32 6.59
C THR A 90 3.25 -6.57 8.01
N ALA A 91 2.81 -5.80 9.02
CA ALA A 91 3.12 -6.19 10.39
C ALA A 91 2.37 -7.50 10.65
N ALA A 92 3.08 -8.62 10.50
CA ALA A 92 2.54 -9.96 10.74
C ALA A 92 2.03 -10.10 12.18
N GLU A 93 2.51 -9.24 13.09
CA GLU A 93 2.08 -9.10 14.48
C GLU A 93 0.66 -8.54 14.62
N ALA A 94 0.10 -7.89 13.59
CA ALA A 94 -1.25 -7.32 13.61
C ALA A 94 -1.97 -7.53 12.26
N PRO A 95 -2.31 -8.78 11.89
CA PRO A 95 -2.87 -9.12 10.58
C PRO A 95 -4.23 -8.46 10.34
N TRP A 96 -5.10 -8.43 11.36
CA TRP A 96 -6.43 -7.81 11.24
C TRP A 96 -6.36 -6.30 11.07
N LYS A 97 -5.48 -5.61 11.81
CA LYS A 97 -5.28 -4.17 11.67
C LYS A 97 -4.75 -3.84 10.28
N SER A 98 -3.75 -4.59 9.81
CA SER A 98 -3.18 -4.42 8.47
C SER A 98 -4.23 -4.62 7.37
N PHE A 99 -5.13 -5.61 7.52
CA PHE A 99 -6.23 -5.82 6.59
C PHE A 99 -7.22 -4.65 6.56
N ILE A 100 -7.62 -4.13 7.73
CA ILE A 100 -8.52 -2.96 7.83
C ILE A 100 -7.88 -1.74 7.14
N TYR A 101 -6.62 -1.43 7.46
CA TYR A 101 -5.94 -0.27 6.91
C TYR A 101 -5.67 -0.41 5.41
N ALA A 102 -5.27 -1.60 4.93
CA ALA A 102 -5.14 -1.88 3.50
C ALA A 102 -6.47 -1.62 2.78
N THR A 103 -7.57 -2.18 3.30
CA THR A 103 -8.90 -1.98 2.72
C THR A 103 -9.30 -0.50 2.68
N LYS A 104 -9.08 0.21 3.80
CA LYS A 104 -9.37 1.65 3.92
C LYS A 104 -8.59 2.47 2.89
N ILE A 105 -7.27 2.29 2.80
CA ILE A 105 -6.39 3.03 1.87
C ILE A 105 -6.75 2.71 0.41
N ASN A 106 -7.03 1.45 0.10
CA ASN A 106 -7.41 1.02 -1.25
C ASN A 106 -8.71 1.71 -1.68
N LEU A 107 -9.74 1.69 -0.82
CA LEU A 107 -11.02 2.33 -1.11
C LEU A 107 -10.91 3.86 -1.22
N MET A 108 -10.02 4.49 -0.45
CA MET A 108 -9.76 5.93 -0.59
C MET A 108 -9.31 6.31 -2.01
N CYS A 109 -8.61 5.41 -2.72
CA CYS A 109 -8.15 5.67 -4.09
C CYS A 109 -9.29 5.83 -5.11
N LEU A 110 -10.53 5.47 -4.75
CA LEU A 110 -11.73 5.80 -5.54
C LEU A 110 -12.09 7.29 -5.48
N ARG A 111 -11.47 8.07 -4.57
CA ARG A 111 -11.69 9.51 -4.36
C ARG A 111 -10.39 10.29 -4.55
N PRO A 112 -9.95 10.54 -5.80
CA PRO A 112 -8.62 11.07 -6.08
C PRO A 112 -8.34 12.44 -5.46
N LYS A 113 -9.35 13.33 -5.38
CA LYS A 113 -9.22 14.64 -4.72
C LYS A 113 -8.91 14.49 -3.22
N TYR A 114 -9.69 13.65 -2.54
CA TYR A 114 -9.51 13.38 -1.11
C TYR A 114 -8.12 12.78 -0.80
N VAL A 115 -7.66 11.85 -1.64
CA VAL A 115 -6.32 11.25 -1.48
C VAL A 115 -5.23 12.28 -1.65
N LYS A 116 -5.37 13.21 -2.60
CA LYS A 116 -4.41 14.29 -2.79
C LYS A 116 -4.33 15.19 -1.55
N ASP A 117 -5.46 15.61 -1.01
CA ASP A 117 -5.52 16.45 0.19
C ASP A 117 -4.92 15.70 1.40
N LEU A 118 -5.16 14.39 1.50
CA LEU A 118 -4.60 13.53 2.54
C LEU A 118 -3.08 13.38 2.40
N ASP A 119 -2.57 13.14 1.19
CA ASP A 119 -1.13 13.10 0.92
C ASP A 119 -0.47 14.44 1.32
N GLU A 120 -1.09 15.57 0.97
CA GLU A 120 -0.60 16.91 1.34
C GLU A 120 -0.55 17.13 2.86
N ALA A 121 -1.62 16.75 3.57
CA ALA A 121 -1.68 16.80 5.02
C ALA A 121 -0.61 15.88 5.64
N PHE A 122 -0.40 14.69 5.08
CA PHE A 122 0.59 13.74 5.54
C PHE A 122 2.02 14.28 5.38
N TYR A 123 2.36 14.89 4.24
CA TYR A 123 3.66 15.53 4.05
C TYR A 123 3.87 16.74 4.98
N LYS A 124 2.81 17.45 5.36
CA LYS A 124 2.90 18.54 6.35
C LYS A 124 3.17 17.99 7.76
N LYS A 125 2.52 16.88 8.10
CA LYS A 125 2.70 16.19 9.39
C LYS A 125 4.07 15.53 9.52
N TYR A 126 4.57 14.94 8.44
CA TYR A 126 5.85 14.21 8.38
C TYR A 126 6.78 14.76 7.27
N PRO A 127 7.43 15.92 7.47
CA PRO A 127 8.25 16.55 6.44
C PRO A 127 9.40 15.68 5.96
N PHE A 128 9.96 14.82 6.82
CA PHE A 128 11.05 13.91 6.49
C PHE A 128 10.67 12.89 5.39
N VAL A 129 9.39 12.60 5.20
CA VAL A 129 8.89 11.64 4.20
C VAL A 129 9.07 12.16 2.78
N THR A 130 9.10 13.49 2.58
CA THR A 130 9.38 14.11 1.27
C THR A 130 10.73 13.72 0.69
N LYS A 131 11.67 13.32 1.55
CA LYS A 131 12.94 12.74 1.12
C LYS A 131 12.66 11.45 0.34
N VAL A 132 11.82 10.56 0.87
CA VAL A 132 11.53 9.21 0.33
C VAL A 132 10.64 9.28 -0.92
N PHE A 133 9.53 10.00 -0.80
CA PHE A 133 8.51 10.15 -1.82
C PHE A 133 8.44 11.63 -2.20
N PRO A 134 9.14 12.05 -3.27
CA PRO A 134 9.08 13.43 -3.72
C PRO A 134 7.66 13.75 -4.18
N ARG A 135 7.20 14.97 -3.84
CA ARG A 135 5.93 15.51 -4.35
C ARG A 135 5.99 15.53 -5.88
N ASN A 136 4.99 14.94 -6.54
CA ASN A 136 4.79 15.08 -7.98
C ASN A 136 3.94 16.32 -8.27
#